data_AF-Q5QW64-F1
#
_entry.id   AF-Q5QW64-F1
#
_cell.length_a   1.000
_cell.length_b   1.000
_cell.length_c   1.000
_cell.angle_alpha   90.00
_cell.angle_beta   90.00
_cell.angle_gamma   90.00
#
_symmetry.space_group_name_H-M   'P 1'
#
loop_
_entity.id
_entity.type
_entity.pdbx_description
1 polymer ?
#
loop_
_entity_poly.entity_id
_entity_poly.type
_entity_poly.pdbx_seq_one_letter_code
_entity_poly.pdbx_strand_id
1 'polypeptide(L)'
;MDLPVVLEDWSWAEQPISSSINIDALFLRKPEIPDWKELSQFYPYCPGGEIIFWLCPIEDTEWTLFEGENGQWILMPLTKSPGHEESLKGPITPISGYESNGEKIWIYLARYPLKPLQTAMMSYYSQKVDSFQSIEKENDVWILKEDMGRVVFSEQGEYVILAHYL
;
A
#
# COMPACT_ATOMS: atom_id res chain seq x y z
N MET A 1 4.13 -17.23 -4.55
CA MET A 1 4.89 -16.25 -5.35
C MET A 1 6.33 -16.42 -4.93
N ASP A 2 7.26 -16.54 -5.88
CA ASP A 2 8.67 -16.65 -5.55
C ASP A 2 9.18 -15.26 -5.15
N LEU A 3 9.89 -15.18 -4.03
CA LEU A 3 10.47 -13.94 -3.55
C LEU A 3 11.78 -13.67 -4.30
N PRO A 4 12.13 -12.40 -4.55
CA PRO A 4 13.43 -12.05 -5.07
C PRO A 4 14.57 -12.58 -4.20
N VAL A 5 15.74 -12.74 -4.81
CA VAL A 5 17.00 -13.08 -4.12
C VAL A 5 17.21 -12.16 -2.91
N VAL A 6 17.79 -12.67 -1.82
CA VAL A 6 17.87 -12.04 -0.48
C VAL A 6 16.54 -12.02 0.27
N LEU A 7 15.44 -11.58 -0.36
CA LEU A 7 14.14 -11.56 0.30
C LEU A 7 13.65 -12.99 0.61
N GLU A 8 14.02 -13.97 -0.22
CA GLU A 8 13.75 -15.40 0.03
C GLU A 8 14.50 -15.99 1.24
N ASP A 9 15.65 -15.42 1.61
CA ASP A 9 16.44 -15.85 2.78
C ASP A 9 15.84 -15.36 4.10
N TRP A 10 14.91 -14.42 4.03
CA TRP A 10 14.20 -13.87 5.18
C TRP A 10 12.92 -14.68 5.47
N SER A 11 12.47 -14.61 6.71
CA SER A 11 11.25 -15.27 7.15
C SER A 11 10.09 -14.28 7.15
N TRP A 12 8.99 -14.67 6.51
CA TRP A 12 7.78 -13.86 6.37
C TRP A 12 6.57 -14.60 6.92
N ALA A 13 5.56 -13.83 7.34
CA ALA A 13 4.23 -14.34 7.62
C ALA A 13 3.22 -13.61 6.75
N GLU A 14 2.39 -14.38 6.06
CA GLU A 14 1.27 -13.86 5.27
C GLU A 14 0.08 -13.60 6.19
N GLN A 15 -0.48 -12.40 6.11
CA GLN A 15 -1.69 -11.99 6.83
C GLN A 15 -2.28 -10.72 6.17
N PRO A 16 -3.54 -10.36 6.47
CA PRO A 16 -4.13 -9.11 5.98
C PRO A 16 -3.30 -7.88 6.36
N ILE A 17 -3.18 -6.95 5.42
CA ILE A 17 -2.36 -5.76 5.59
C ILE A 17 -2.89 -4.83 6.68
N SER A 18 -4.20 -4.83 6.91
CA SER A 18 -4.82 -4.21 8.08
C SER A 18 -6.17 -4.85 8.41
N SER A 19 -6.75 -4.53 9.56
CA SER A 19 -8.08 -5.02 9.95
C SER A 19 -9.20 -4.54 9.04
N SER A 20 -9.03 -3.40 8.36
CA SER A 20 -10.01 -2.82 7.43
C SER A 20 -9.73 -3.14 5.95
N ILE A 21 -8.56 -3.69 5.63
CA ILE A 21 -8.15 -4.03 4.27
C ILE A 21 -7.72 -5.49 4.24
N ASN A 22 -8.62 -6.36 3.78
CA ASN A 22 -8.42 -7.81 3.74
C ASN A 22 -7.64 -8.26 2.49
N ILE A 23 -6.47 -7.67 2.29
CA ILE A 23 -5.51 -8.03 1.25
C ILE A 23 -4.26 -8.54 1.94
N ASP A 24 -3.87 -9.76 1.59
CA ASP A 24 -2.70 -10.39 2.19
C ASP A 24 -1.40 -9.70 1.76
N ALA A 25 -0.53 -9.46 2.75
CA ALA A 25 0.80 -8.93 2.58
C ALA A 25 1.81 -9.78 3.37
N LEU A 26 3.08 -9.64 3.07
CA LEU A 26 4.15 -10.40 3.72
C LEU A 26 4.77 -9.57 4.84
N PHE A 27 4.59 -10.03 6.07
CA PHE A 27 5.10 -9.37 7.27
C PHE A 27 6.41 -10.01 7.70
N LEU A 28 7.46 -9.21 7.80
CA LEU A 28 8.80 -9.67 8.14
C LEU A 28 8.82 -10.24 9.57
N ARG A 29 9.38 -11.45 9.72
CA ARG A 29 9.57 -12.12 11.01
C ARG A 29 11.04 -12.20 11.40
N LYS A 30 11.90 -12.54 10.43
CA LYS A 30 13.35 -12.56 10.61
C LYS A 30 14.03 -12.10 9.32
N PRO A 31 15.00 -11.18 9.39
CA PRO A 31 15.42 -10.40 10.57
C PRO A 31 14.28 -9.52 11.13
N GLU A 32 14.44 -8.93 12.33
CA GLU A 32 13.39 -8.05 12.91
C GLU A 32 13.24 -6.73 12.15
N ILE A 33 14.34 -6.27 11.53
CA ILE A 33 14.43 -5.10 10.66
C ILE A 33 15.11 -5.57 9.37
N PRO A 34 14.71 -5.09 8.18
CA PRO A 34 15.36 -5.45 6.92
C PRO A 34 16.87 -5.24 6.99
N ASP A 35 17.64 -6.17 6.43
CA ASP A 35 19.07 -5.95 6.25
C ASP A 35 19.26 -5.01 5.06
N TRP A 36 19.26 -3.71 5.34
CA TRP A 36 19.40 -2.66 4.34
C TRP A 36 20.74 -2.70 3.61
N LYS A 37 21.78 -3.18 4.29
CA LYS A 37 23.11 -3.33 3.68
C LYS A 37 23.08 -4.43 2.64
N GLU A 38 22.46 -5.56 2.97
CA GLU A 38 22.27 -6.68 2.04
C GLU A 38 21.40 -6.27 0.86
N LEU A 39 20.25 -5.61 1.10
CA LEU A 39 19.41 -5.07 0.03
C LEU A 39 20.16 -4.10 -0.88
N SER A 40 20.98 -3.20 -0.32
CA SER A 40 21.74 -2.23 -1.11
C SER A 40 22.85 -2.89 -1.95
N GLN A 41 23.32 -4.06 -1.56
CA GLN A 41 24.32 -4.82 -2.32
C GLN A 41 23.70 -5.53 -3.53
N PHE A 42 22.52 -6.13 -3.35
CA PHE A 42 21.81 -6.85 -4.41
C PHE A 42 21.02 -5.92 -5.33
N TYR A 43 20.44 -4.86 -4.77
CA TYR A 43 19.55 -3.93 -5.45
C TYR A 43 20.02 -2.46 -5.31
N PRO A 44 21.24 -2.12 -5.78
CA PRO A 44 21.88 -0.83 -5.51
C PRO A 44 21.19 0.38 -6.18
N TYR A 45 20.30 0.13 -7.15
CA TYR A 45 19.59 1.19 -7.88
C TYR A 45 18.16 1.41 -7.39
N CYS A 46 17.72 0.63 -6.40
CA CYS A 46 16.37 0.71 -5.89
C CYS A 46 16.25 1.85 -4.86
N PRO A 47 15.37 2.83 -5.10
CA PRO A 47 15.21 3.95 -4.18
C PRO A 47 14.60 3.53 -2.84
N GLY A 48 14.91 4.31 -1.81
CA GLY A 48 14.34 4.16 -0.48
C GLY A 48 15.10 3.23 0.44
N GLY A 49 14.42 2.70 1.46
CA GLY A 49 14.99 1.81 2.48
C GLY A 49 14.75 2.32 3.90
N GLU A 50 15.84 2.67 4.59
CA GLU A 50 15.81 3.04 6.01
C GLU A 50 14.91 4.24 6.36
N ILE A 51 14.71 5.17 5.42
CA ILE A 51 14.08 6.48 5.70
C ILE A 51 12.71 6.63 5.03
N ILE A 52 12.54 5.99 3.88
CA ILE A 52 11.31 6.01 3.07
C ILE A 52 11.08 4.59 2.55
N PHE A 53 9.85 4.25 2.20
CA PHE A 53 9.54 2.96 1.57
C PHE A 53 10.54 2.66 0.44
N TRP A 54 11.07 1.44 0.48
CA TRP A 54 11.91 0.91 -0.58
C TRP A 54 11.03 0.48 -1.74
N LEU A 55 11.37 0.89 -2.95
CA LEU A 55 10.67 0.53 -4.17
C LEU A 55 11.69 -0.06 -5.15
N CYS A 56 11.42 -1.24 -5.70
CA CYS A 56 12.39 -1.92 -6.53
C CYS A 56 11.74 -2.70 -7.67
N PRO A 57 11.95 -2.29 -8.93
CA PRO A 57 11.58 -3.13 -10.06
C PRO A 57 12.56 -4.31 -10.13
N ILE A 58 12.07 -5.52 -9.87
CA ILE A 58 12.83 -6.76 -9.97
C ILE A 58 12.09 -7.68 -10.93
N GLU A 59 12.75 -8.02 -12.04
CA GLU A 59 12.12 -8.72 -13.17
C GLU A 59 10.86 -7.96 -13.64
N ASP A 60 9.71 -8.62 -13.67
CA ASP A 60 8.42 -8.05 -14.11
C ASP A 60 7.54 -7.57 -12.93
N THR A 61 8.09 -7.47 -11.72
CA THR A 61 7.35 -7.06 -10.51
C THR A 61 8.03 -5.87 -9.84
N GLU A 62 7.29 -4.81 -9.51
CA GLU A 62 7.81 -3.75 -8.63
C GLU A 62 7.53 -4.11 -7.18
N TRP A 63 8.56 -4.22 -6.35
CA TRP A 63 8.41 -4.58 -4.93
C TRP A 63 8.42 -3.33 -4.07
N THR A 64 7.53 -3.26 -3.09
CA THR A 64 7.52 -2.21 -2.07
C THR A 64 7.74 -2.82 -0.69
N LEU A 65 8.71 -2.29 0.06
CA LEU A 65 8.98 -2.64 1.45
C LEU A 65 8.93 -1.40 2.33
N PHE A 66 8.10 -1.41 3.37
CA PHE A 66 7.89 -0.25 4.23
C PHE A 66 7.59 -0.67 5.68
N GLU A 67 7.80 0.26 6.60
CA GLU A 67 7.51 0.09 8.03
C GLU A 67 6.05 0.46 8.30
N GLY A 68 5.26 -0.49 8.82
CA GLY A 68 3.89 -0.29 9.28
C GLY A 68 3.83 0.05 10.77
N GLU A 69 2.73 -0.33 11.44
CA GLU A 69 2.59 -0.09 12.87
C GLU A 69 3.58 -0.94 13.71
N ASN A 70 3.98 -0.40 14.87
CA ASN A 70 4.79 -1.10 15.87
C ASN A 70 6.15 -1.63 15.36
N GLY A 71 6.76 -0.96 14.38
CA GLY A 71 8.05 -1.36 13.81
C GLY A 71 8.00 -2.58 12.90
N GLN A 72 6.80 -3.00 12.51
CA GLN A 72 6.59 -4.19 11.70
C GLN A 72 6.80 -3.87 10.21
N TRP A 73 7.70 -4.60 9.55
CA TRP A 73 7.98 -4.40 8.12
C TRP A 73 7.07 -5.24 7.23
N ILE A 74 6.59 -4.62 6.15
CA ILE A 74 5.59 -5.17 5.23
C ILE A 74 6.16 -5.13 3.81
N LEU A 75 6.17 -6.27 3.14
CA LEU A 75 6.56 -6.44 1.74
C LEU A 75 5.31 -6.68 0.88
N MET A 76 5.20 -5.96 -0.23
CA MET A 76 4.13 -6.13 -1.21
C MET A 76 4.66 -6.08 -2.65
N PRO A 77 4.14 -6.94 -3.53
CA PRO A 77 4.34 -6.82 -4.97
C PRO A 77 3.33 -5.85 -5.59
N LEU A 78 3.81 -4.94 -6.44
CA LEU A 78 3.02 -4.24 -7.44
C LEU A 78 2.76 -5.21 -8.59
N THR A 79 1.63 -5.89 -8.48
CA THR A 79 1.17 -6.92 -9.40
C THR A 79 0.63 -6.35 -10.72
N LYS A 80 0.08 -5.12 -10.69
CA LYS A 80 -0.38 -4.36 -11.85
C LYS A 80 -0.21 -2.87 -11.54
N SER A 81 0.22 -2.06 -12.51
CA SER A 81 0.07 -0.59 -12.42
C SER A 81 -1.35 -0.22 -12.85
N PRO A 82 -2.08 0.62 -12.10
CA PRO A 82 -3.38 1.08 -12.55
C PRO A 82 -3.24 1.87 -13.85
N GLY A 83 -4.06 1.49 -14.84
CA GLY A 83 -4.24 2.34 -16.01
C GLY A 83 -4.64 3.74 -15.53
N HIS A 84 -4.03 4.78 -16.11
CA HIS A 84 -4.16 6.16 -15.64
C HIS A 84 -5.60 6.65 -15.41
N GLU A 85 -6.59 6.06 -16.10
CA GLU A 85 -7.99 6.44 -15.99
C GLU A 85 -8.67 5.91 -14.72
N GLU A 86 -8.27 4.74 -14.23
CA GLU A 86 -8.88 4.10 -13.05
C GLU A 86 -8.13 4.45 -11.75
N SER A 87 -6.94 5.03 -11.85
CA SER A 87 -6.13 5.37 -10.68
C SER A 87 -6.69 6.55 -9.90
N LEU A 88 -6.70 6.44 -8.57
CA LEU A 88 -6.88 7.60 -7.71
C LEU A 88 -5.75 8.61 -7.93
N LYS A 89 -6.12 9.87 -8.19
CA LYS A 89 -5.27 11.06 -8.09
C LYS A 89 -5.09 11.50 -6.64
N GLY A 90 -3.91 11.98 -6.30
CA GLY A 90 -3.60 12.56 -5.00
C GLY A 90 -2.12 12.39 -4.64
N PRO A 91 -1.72 12.79 -3.43
CA PRO A 91 -0.38 12.57 -2.90
C PRO A 91 -0.24 11.12 -2.41
N ILE A 92 -0.49 10.16 -3.30
CA ILE A 92 -0.51 8.72 -3.07
C ILE A 92 0.31 8.03 -4.16
N THR A 93 0.94 6.91 -3.82
CA THR A 93 1.71 6.07 -4.74
C THR A 93 1.00 4.72 -4.88
N PRO A 94 0.63 4.25 -6.08
CA PRO A 94 0.11 2.90 -6.23
C PRO A 94 1.19 1.87 -5.90
N ILE A 95 0.84 0.85 -5.10
CA ILE A 95 1.79 -0.18 -4.65
C ILE A 95 1.31 -1.62 -4.93
N SER A 96 0.01 -1.84 -5.20
CA SER A 96 -0.47 -3.15 -5.63
C SER A 96 -1.84 -3.11 -6.33
N GLY A 97 -2.16 -4.17 -7.07
CA GLY A 97 -3.41 -4.30 -7.83
C GLY A 97 -3.95 -5.72 -7.84
N TYR A 98 -5.12 -5.92 -7.26
CA TYR A 98 -5.76 -7.21 -7.12
C TYR A 98 -7.06 -7.27 -7.92
N GLU A 99 -7.41 -8.47 -8.34
CA GLU A 99 -8.68 -8.75 -8.98
C GLU A 99 -9.21 -10.04 -8.34
N SER A 100 -10.35 -9.93 -7.66
CA SER A 100 -10.94 -11.06 -6.92
C SER A 100 -12.46 -11.00 -7.05
N ASN A 101 -13.08 -12.12 -7.45
CA ASN A 101 -14.53 -12.23 -7.62
C ASN A 101 -15.17 -11.16 -8.52
N GLY A 102 -14.41 -10.62 -9.48
CA GLY A 102 -14.85 -9.56 -10.39
C GLY A 102 -14.78 -8.14 -9.82
N GLU A 103 -14.33 -7.98 -8.57
CA GLU A 103 -14.01 -6.68 -7.98
C GLU A 103 -12.52 -6.39 -8.20
N LYS A 104 -12.21 -5.15 -8.60
CA LYS A 104 -10.84 -4.70 -8.80
C LYS A 104 -10.41 -3.85 -7.63
N ILE A 105 -9.26 -4.16 -7.03
CA ILE A 105 -8.79 -3.50 -5.83
C ILE A 105 -7.40 -2.91 -6.09
N TRP A 106 -7.28 -1.60 -5.96
CA TRP A 106 -6.00 -0.90 -6.04
C TRP A 106 -5.52 -0.51 -4.65
N ILE A 107 -4.27 -0.84 -4.34
CA ILE A 107 -3.62 -0.47 -3.09
C ILE A 107 -2.64 0.67 -3.34
N TYR A 108 -2.72 1.68 -2.49
CA TYR A 108 -1.86 2.85 -2.51
C TYR A 108 -1.20 3.08 -1.16
N LEU A 109 -0.05 3.75 -1.19
CA LEU A 109 0.70 4.18 -0.03
C LEU A 109 0.84 5.70 -0.03
N ALA A 110 0.64 6.32 1.12
CA ALA A 110 0.91 7.74 1.33
C ALA A 110 1.74 7.94 2.60
N ARG A 111 2.80 8.76 2.49
CA ARG A 111 3.56 9.23 3.64
C ARG A 111 2.99 10.53 4.19
N TYR A 112 1.73 10.46 4.63
CA TYR A 112 1.01 11.59 5.21
C TYR A 112 0.15 11.08 6.37
N PRO A 113 0.01 11.84 7.46
CA PRO A 113 -0.99 11.52 8.47
C PRO A 113 -2.39 11.51 7.84
N LEU A 114 -3.30 10.68 8.37
CA LEU A 114 -4.61 10.41 7.78
C LEU A 114 -5.41 11.67 7.46
N LYS A 115 -5.56 12.58 8.43
CA LYS A 115 -6.40 13.78 8.26
C LYS A 115 -5.85 14.77 7.21
N PRO A 116 -4.56 15.11 7.21
CA PRO A 116 -3.94 15.84 6.09
C PRO A 116 -4.14 15.17 4.73
N LEU A 117 -3.96 13.84 4.65
CA LEU A 117 -4.15 13.09 3.41
C LEU A 117 -5.60 13.19 2.92
N GLN A 118 -6.57 12.89 3.78
CA GLN A 118 -8.01 13.03 3.49
C GLN A 118 -8.33 14.45 3.00
N THR A 119 -7.77 15.47 3.65
CA THR A 119 -7.96 16.88 3.25
C THR A 119 -7.40 17.14 1.85
N ALA A 120 -6.19 16.67 1.55
CA ALA A 120 -5.58 16.82 0.23
C ALA A 120 -6.39 16.09 -0.85
N MET A 121 -6.82 14.86 -0.57
CA MET A 121 -7.64 14.04 -1.46
C MET A 121 -9.00 14.71 -1.78
N MET A 122 -9.62 15.39 -0.81
CA MET A 122 -10.88 16.13 -1.04
C MET A 122 -10.78 17.21 -2.12
N SER A 123 -9.58 17.75 -2.39
CA SER A 123 -9.37 18.68 -3.52
C SER A 123 -9.68 18.02 -4.88
N TYR A 124 -9.56 16.69 -4.97
CA TYR A 124 -9.85 15.92 -6.18
C TYR A 124 -11.25 15.28 -6.17
N TYR A 125 -11.76 14.92 -4.98
CA TYR A 125 -12.96 14.06 -4.84
C TYR A 125 -14.15 14.69 -4.13
N SER A 126 -14.08 15.93 -3.65
CA SER A 126 -15.19 16.54 -2.87
C SER A 126 -16.57 16.46 -3.54
N GLN A 127 -16.64 16.56 -4.87
CA GLN A 127 -17.89 16.44 -5.63
C GLN A 127 -18.24 14.99 -6.01
N LYS A 128 -17.29 14.07 -5.85
CA LYS A 128 -17.37 12.65 -6.22
C LYS A 128 -17.68 11.73 -5.04
N VAL A 129 -17.49 12.19 -3.80
CA VAL A 129 -17.92 11.45 -2.61
C VAL A 129 -19.43 11.56 -2.47
N ASP A 130 -20.09 10.42 -2.32
CA ASP A 130 -21.52 10.32 -2.01
C ASP A 130 -21.75 10.34 -0.49
N SER A 131 -20.98 9.54 0.25
CA SER A 131 -21.07 9.47 1.71
C SER A 131 -19.74 9.06 2.36
N PHE A 132 -19.65 9.32 3.67
CA PHE A 132 -18.55 8.87 4.52
C PHE A 132 -19.06 7.83 5.50
N GLN A 133 -18.23 6.83 5.77
CA GLN A 133 -18.44 5.81 6.81
C GLN A 133 -17.18 5.72 7.68
N SER A 134 -17.25 4.93 8.75
CA SER A 134 -16.15 4.76 9.70
C SER A 134 -16.04 3.31 10.16
N ILE A 135 -14.85 2.71 10.04
CA ILE A 135 -14.53 1.37 10.56
C ILE A 135 -13.62 1.50 11.78
N GLU A 136 -12.46 2.13 11.65
CA GLU A 136 -11.46 2.30 12.72
C GLU A 136 -11.30 3.77 13.13
N LYS A 137 -11.37 4.69 12.16
CA LYS A 137 -11.17 6.13 12.33
C LYS A 137 -12.31 6.92 11.68
N GLU A 138 -12.41 8.19 12.05
CA GLU A 138 -13.41 9.09 11.46
C GLU A 138 -13.21 9.22 9.94
N ASN A 139 -14.30 9.00 9.20
CA ASN A 139 -14.36 9.12 7.73
C ASN A 139 -13.28 8.32 6.98
N ASP A 140 -12.83 7.19 7.51
CA ASP A 140 -11.84 6.30 6.91
C ASP A 140 -12.40 5.40 5.80
N VAL A 141 -13.68 5.53 5.49
CA VAL A 141 -14.31 4.91 4.32
C VAL A 141 -15.08 5.96 3.54
N TRP A 142 -14.73 6.11 2.27
CA TRP A 142 -15.39 7.02 1.34
C TRP A 142 -16.16 6.20 0.32
N ILE A 143 -17.48 6.40 0.25
CA ILE A 143 -18.31 5.84 -0.81
C ILE A 143 -18.34 6.86 -1.93
N LEU A 144 -17.78 6.50 -3.09
CA LEU A 144 -17.76 7.37 -4.26
C LEU A 144 -19.03 7.17 -5.09
N LYS A 145 -19.43 8.22 -5.81
CA LYS A 145 -20.61 8.21 -6.68
C LYS A 145 -20.40 7.29 -7.89
N GLU A 146 -21.51 6.89 -8.49
CA GLU A 146 -21.55 6.16 -9.76
C GLU A 146 -20.79 4.82 -9.66
N ASP A 147 -19.95 4.50 -10.64
CA ASP A 147 -19.12 3.30 -10.74
C ASP A 147 -17.70 3.51 -10.19
N MET A 148 -17.46 4.60 -9.44
CA MET A 148 -16.15 4.90 -8.86
C MET A 148 -15.82 4.07 -7.61
N GLY A 149 -16.77 3.31 -7.10
CA GLY A 149 -16.55 2.35 -6.01
C GLY A 149 -16.33 3.00 -4.64
N ARG A 150 -15.45 2.42 -3.82
CA ARG A 150 -15.16 2.91 -2.45
C ARG A 150 -13.67 2.98 -2.15
N VAL A 151 -13.28 3.89 -1.28
CA VAL A 151 -11.90 4.04 -0.79
C VAL A 151 -11.87 3.82 0.71
N VAL A 152 -11.03 2.89 1.16
CA VAL A 152 -10.78 2.62 2.58
C VAL A 152 -9.39 3.12 2.92
N PHE A 153 -9.25 3.86 4.02
CA PHE A 153 -7.99 4.38 4.53
C PHE A 153 -7.61 3.60 5.80
N SER A 154 -6.34 3.23 5.94
CA SER A 154 -5.84 2.56 7.13
C SER A 154 -4.48 3.15 7.51
N GLU A 155 -4.37 3.67 8.73
CA GLU A 155 -3.09 4.14 9.27
C GLU A 155 -2.16 2.94 9.50
N GLN A 156 -0.89 3.08 9.10
CA GLN A 156 0.15 2.08 9.22
C GLN A 156 1.47 2.77 9.59
N GLY A 157 1.67 3.04 10.88
CA GLY A 157 2.84 3.75 11.37
C GLY A 157 2.90 5.19 10.84
N GLU A 158 3.97 5.54 10.10
CA GLU A 158 4.10 6.85 9.44
C GLU A 158 3.33 6.95 8.11
N TYR A 159 2.73 5.84 7.66
CA TYR A 159 2.06 5.76 6.37
C TYR A 159 0.54 5.62 6.54
N VAL A 160 -0.17 5.91 5.47
CA VAL A 160 -1.56 5.51 5.27
C VAL A 160 -1.63 4.64 4.04
N ILE A 161 -2.23 3.47 4.20
CA ILE A 161 -2.57 2.57 3.12
C ILE A 161 -3.99 2.90 2.69
N LEU A 162 -4.20 3.01 1.37
CA LEU A 162 -5.53 3.17 0.79
C LEU A 162 -5.86 1.93 -0.03
N ALA A 163 -7.06 1.40 0.13
CA ALA A 163 -7.62 0.39 -0.74
C ALA A 163 -8.82 0.97 -1.49
N HIS A 164 -8.71 1.01 -2.82
CA HIS A 164 -9.77 1.47 -3.71
C HIS A 164 -10.41 0.25 -4.37
N TYR A 165 -11.67 -0.01 -4.02
CA TYR A 165 -12.47 -1.12 -4.52
C TYR A 165 -13.37 -0.59 -5.64
N LEU A 166 -13.30 -1.19 -6.82
CA LEU A 166 -14.05 -0.88 -8.05
C LEU A 166 -14.96 -2.05 -8.42
#